data_AF-A0AAU4V6Q8-F1
#
_entry.id   AF-A0AAU4V6Q8-F1
#
_cell.length_a   1.000
_cell.length_b   1.000
_cell.length_c   1.000
_cell.angle_alpha   90.00
_cell.angle_beta   90.00
_cell.angle_gamma   90.00
#
_symmetry.space_group_name_H-M   'P 1'
#
loop_
_entity.id
_entity.type
_entity.pdbx_description
1 polymer ?
#
loop_
_entity_poly.entity_id
_entity_poly.type
_entity_poly.pdbx_seq_one_letter_code
_entity_poly.pdbx_strand_id
1 'polypeptide(L)'
;MPAPERLPAPGVTDTGEKMEELLAQGELTVIGRIRDASNAVLLCSVTYGGVSADCVYKPVKGERPLWDFPDGNLARREVAAYLISEATGWGLVPATVLRDGPYGEGMVQRWIDAEQPDEDAPLGALLGLVDGEEAGEGWKAVALAEVGEGRTALLVHADDPRLRRLAVLDAVINNGDRKGGHLLPAPDGRLYGIDHGVTFHAEDKLRTLLWGWAGEPLTDEAREVLAALADALAEGAPLATRLAELITPVELAAVRDRVEHLLRTGTHPQPSGQWPSIPWPPV
;
A
#
# COMPACT_ATOMS: atom_id res chain seq x y z
N MET A 1 2.80 -4.85 -43.42
CA MET A 1 3.79 -4.36 -42.43
C MET A 1 3.51 -2.89 -42.19
N PRO A 2 3.66 -2.37 -40.97
CA PRO A 2 2.81 -2.51 -39.79
C PRO A 2 2.07 -1.20 -39.47
N ALA A 3 1.21 -1.24 -38.45
CA ALA A 3 0.50 -0.09 -37.89
C ALA A 3 1.40 0.73 -36.96
N PRO A 4 1.48 2.05 -37.17
CA PRO A 4 1.65 2.98 -36.07
C PRO A 4 0.69 4.16 -36.27
N GLU A 5 -0.39 4.21 -35.51
CA GLU A 5 -1.11 5.44 -35.15
C GLU A 5 -2.37 5.06 -34.38
N ARG A 6 -2.21 4.91 -33.07
CA ARG A 6 -3.26 5.13 -32.08
C ARG A 6 -2.62 5.19 -30.69
N LEU A 7 -1.83 6.24 -30.47
CA LEU A 7 -1.60 6.75 -29.12
C LEU A 7 -2.62 7.87 -28.91
N PRO A 8 -3.57 7.78 -27.97
CA PRO A 8 -4.26 8.96 -27.49
C PRO A 8 -3.29 9.77 -26.62
N ALA A 9 -3.37 11.09 -26.74
CA ALA A 9 -2.53 12.06 -26.03
C ALA A 9 -2.68 11.96 -24.50
N PRO A 10 -1.59 12.22 -23.72
CA PRO A 10 -1.68 12.32 -22.27
C PRO A 10 -2.30 13.66 -21.90
N GLY A 11 -3.47 13.63 -21.27
CA GLY A 11 -4.13 14.86 -20.87
C GLY A 11 -5.52 14.66 -20.29
N VAL A 12 -5.59 14.02 -19.12
CA VAL A 12 -6.70 14.29 -18.19
C VAL A 12 -6.08 14.63 -16.85
N THR A 13 -6.27 15.89 -16.45
CA THR A 13 -6.10 16.36 -15.08
C THR A 13 -7.11 15.61 -14.21
N ASP A 14 -6.59 14.62 -13.48
CA ASP A 14 -7.33 13.62 -12.74
C ASP A 14 -7.76 14.17 -11.38
N THR A 15 -9.06 14.20 -11.15
CA THR A 15 -9.63 14.34 -9.80
C THR A 15 -9.97 12.93 -9.36
N GLY A 16 -9.49 12.46 -8.20
CA GLY A 16 -9.66 11.07 -7.72
C GLY A 16 -11.07 10.49 -7.90
N GLU A 17 -12.11 11.30 -7.69
CA GLU A 17 -13.52 10.94 -7.90
C GLU A 17 -13.84 10.45 -9.33
N LYS A 18 -13.20 11.03 -10.37
CA LYS A 18 -13.38 10.60 -11.76
C LYS A 18 -12.72 9.26 -12.05
N MET A 19 -11.59 8.99 -11.39
CA MET A 19 -10.90 7.72 -11.51
C MET A 19 -11.69 6.60 -10.81
N GLU A 20 -12.21 6.85 -9.60
CA GLU A 20 -13.08 5.91 -8.90
C GLU A 20 -14.32 5.54 -9.72
N GLU A 21 -14.99 6.53 -10.32
CA GLU A 21 -16.13 6.31 -11.19
C GLU A 21 -15.77 5.47 -12.43
N LEU A 22 -14.64 5.80 -13.08
CA LEU A 22 -14.13 5.03 -14.21
C LEU A 22 -13.87 3.56 -13.82
N LEU A 23 -13.19 3.32 -12.70
CA LEU A 23 -12.90 1.96 -12.21
C LEU A 23 -14.18 1.21 -11.82
N ALA A 24 -15.15 1.89 -11.21
CA ALA A 24 -16.39 1.30 -10.73
C ALA A 24 -17.38 0.95 -11.85
N GLN A 25 -17.51 1.81 -12.87
CA GLN A 25 -18.55 1.72 -13.89
C GLN A 25 -18.04 1.24 -15.26
N GLY A 26 -16.74 1.35 -15.52
CA GLY A 26 -16.19 1.06 -16.84
C GLY A 26 -16.26 -0.41 -17.25
N GLU A 27 -16.23 -0.64 -18.55
CA GLU A 27 -16.05 -1.98 -19.12
C GLU A 27 -14.61 -2.44 -18.86
N LEU A 28 -14.47 -3.58 -18.15
CA LEU A 28 -13.18 -4.13 -17.76
C LEU A 28 -12.74 -5.21 -18.75
N THR A 29 -11.66 -4.95 -19.49
CA THR A 29 -11.05 -5.88 -20.46
C THR A 29 -9.73 -6.43 -19.92
N VAL A 30 -9.63 -7.76 -19.79
CA VAL A 30 -8.39 -8.42 -19.34
C VAL A 30 -7.37 -8.41 -20.47
N ILE A 31 -6.20 -7.82 -20.22
CA ILE A 31 -5.07 -7.77 -21.15
C ILE A 31 -4.15 -8.96 -20.91
N GLY A 32 -3.86 -9.27 -19.64
CA GLY A 32 -2.93 -10.33 -19.30
C GLY A 32 -2.91 -10.66 -17.80
N ARG A 33 -2.09 -11.65 -17.44
CA ARG A 33 -1.87 -12.09 -16.06
C ARG A 33 -0.43 -11.84 -15.65
N ILE A 34 -0.24 -11.23 -14.47
CA ILE A 34 1.08 -11.07 -13.84
C ILE A 34 1.48 -12.42 -13.24
N ARG A 35 2.65 -12.95 -13.64
CA ARG A 35 3.05 -14.34 -13.36
C ARG A 35 3.69 -14.54 -11.99
N ASP A 36 4.40 -13.53 -11.48
CA ASP A 36 5.18 -13.64 -10.24
C ASP A 36 4.37 -13.28 -8.98
N ALA A 37 3.05 -13.19 -9.09
CA ALA A 37 2.16 -12.96 -7.96
C ALA A 37 1.69 -14.27 -7.31
N SER A 38 1.64 -14.29 -5.98
CA SER A 38 1.15 -15.45 -5.21
C SER A 38 -0.34 -15.70 -5.43
N ASN A 39 -1.12 -14.65 -5.73
CA ASN A 39 -2.55 -14.69 -6.05
C ASN A 39 -2.78 -14.35 -7.52
N ALA A 40 -4.01 -14.54 -8.02
CA ALA A 40 -4.34 -14.07 -9.36
C ALA A 40 -4.33 -12.53 -9.42
N VAL A 41 -3.42 -11.97 -10.22
CA VAL A 41 -3.34 -10.53 -10.48
C VAL A 41 -3.41 -10.34 -11.99
N LEU A 42 -4.42 -9.61 -12.44
CA LEU A 42 -4.72 -9.42 -13.87
C LEU A 42 -4.50 -7.96 -14.25
N LEU A 43 -3.70 -7.74 -15.28
CA LEU A 43 -3.59 -6.44 -15.94
C LEU A 43 -4.82 -6.28 -16.84
N CYS A 44 -5.54 -5.18 -16.68
CA CYS A 44 -6.76 -4.88 -17.39
C CYS A 44 -6.75 -3.44 -17.90
N SER A 45 -7.53 -3.18 -18.96
CA SER A 45 -7.96 -1.83 -19.32
C SER A 45 -9.41 -1.64 -18.88
N VAL A 46 -9.73 -0.48 -18.32
CA VAL A 46 -11.09 -0.07 -17.99
C VAL A 46 -11.51 1.11 -18.87
N THR A 47 -12.72 1.07 -19.43
CA THR A 47 -13.22 2.15 -20.31
C THR A 47 -14.64 2.58 -19.91
N TYR A 48 -14.83 3.87 -19.65
CA TYR A 48 -16.12 4.48 -19.34
C TYR A 48 -16.22 5.87 -19.96
N GLY A 49 -17.36 6.22 -20.58
CA GLY A 49 -17.58 7.56 -21.14
C GLY A 49 -16.55 7.99 -22.21
N GLY A 50 -15.90 7.06 -22.91
CA GLY A 50 -14.86 7.34 -23.90
C GLY A 50 -13.47 7.61 -23.30
N VAL A 51 -13.31 7.48 -21.98
CA VAL A 51 -12.03 7.53 -21.27
C VAL A 51 -11.58 6.12 -20.94
N SER A 52 -10.29 5.83 -21.13
CA SER A 52 -9.69 4.54 -20.80
C SER A 52 -8.49 4.72 -19.88
N ALA A 53 -8.29 3.78 -18.97
CA ALA A 53 -7.11 3.71 -18.11
C ALA A 53 -6.69 2.24 -17.90
N ASP A 54 -5.41 2.03 -17.58
CA ASP A 54 -4.91 0.73 -17.14
C ASP A 54 -5.18 0.53 -15.64
N CYS A 55 -5.44 -0.71 -15.27
CA CYS A 55 -5.77 -1.09 -13.91
C CYS A 55 -5.37 -2.53 -13.60
N VAL A 56 -5.26 -2.82 -12.32
CA VAL A 56 -5.08 -4.17 -11.77
C VAL A 56 -6.41 -4.67 -11.26
N TYR A 57 -6.78 -5.89 -11.65
CA TYR A 57 -7.93 -6.60 -11.10
C TYR A 57 -7.46 -7.86 -10.35
N LYS A 58 -7.80 -7.95 -9.06
CA LYS A 58 -7.57 -9.14 -8.22
C LYS A 58 -8.92 -9.76 -7.85
N PRO A 59 -9.37 -10.82 -8.55
CA PRO A 59 -10.64 -11.49 -8.23
C PRO A 59 -10.53 -12.25 -6.91
N VAL A 60 -11.59 -12.23 -6.11
CA VAL A 60 -11.68 -13.00 -4.84
C VAL A 60 -11.47 -14.49 -5.08
N LYS A 61 -12.02 -15.03 -6.18
CA LYS A 61 -11.83 -16.45 -6.56
C LYS A 61 -10.37 -16.83 -6.88
N GLY A 62 -9.52 -15.84 -7.12
CA GLY A 62 -8.10 -16.02 -7.41
C GLY A 62 -7.20 -15.97 -6.18
N GLU A 63 -7.78 -15.77 -5.00
CA GLU A 63 -7.07 -15.72 -3.73
C GLU A 63 -6.71 -17.12 -3.23
N ARG A 64 -5.50 -17.25 -2.69
CA ARG A 64 -5.07 -18.39 -1.89
C ARG A 64 -5.48 -18.10 -0.44
N PRO A 65 -6.22 -19.02 0.21
CA PRO A 65 -6.55 -18.88 1.61
C PRO A 65 -5.29 -18.74 2.46
N LEU A 66 -5.30 -17.78 3.39
CA LEU A 66 -4.27 -17.62 4.41
C LEU A 66 -4.87 -18.06 5.74
N TRP A 67 -4.16 -18.95 6.45
CA TRP A 67 -4.67 -19.54 7.70
C TRP A 67 -4.93 -18.49 8.78
N ASP A 68 -4.21 -17.38 8.74
CA ASP A 68 -4.31 -16.27 9.69
C ASP A 68 -5.16 -15.10 9.19
N PHE A 69 -5.81 -15.25 8.02
CA PHE A 69 -6.88 -14.37 7.55
C PHE A 69 -8.11 -15.22 7.20
N PRO A 70 -8.71 -15.90 8.21
CA PRO A 70 -9.83 -16.81 7.98
C PRO A 70 -11.12 -16.09 7.57
N ASP A 71 -11.23 -14.79 7.91
CA ASP A 71 -12.41 -13.98 7.69
C ASP A 71 -12.20 -12.93 6.58
N GLY A 72 -13.22 -12.75 5.75
CA GLY A 72 -13.19 -11.83 4.61
C GLY A 72 -12.34 -12.34 3.45
N ASN A 73 -11.85 -11.42 2.63
CA ASN A 73 -11.01 -11.71 1.47
C ASN A 73 -9.97 -10.58 1.29
N LEU A 74 -8.90 -10.86 0.56
CA LEU A 74 -7.79 -9.92 0.36
C LEU A 74 -8.23 -8.71 -0.48
N ALA A 75 -9.14 -8.90 -1.44
CA ALA A 75 -9.69 -7.82 -2.26
C ALA A 75 -10.38 -6.72 -1.43
N ARG A 76 -11.18 -7.09 -0.42
CA ARG A 76 -11.84 -6.13 0.47
C ARG A 76 -10.83 -5.34 1.32
N ARG A 77 -9.74 -5.98 1.73
CA ARG A 77 -8.65 -5.32 2.49
C ARG A 77 -7.92 -4.29 1.65
N GLU A 78 -7.71 -4.56 0.37
CA GLU A 78 -7.15 -3.57 -0.57
C GLU A 78 -8.02 -2.31 -0.64
N VAL A 79 -9.35 -2.47 -0.72
CA VAL A 79 -10.29 -1.35 -0.73
C VAL A 79 -10.31 -0.62 0.61
N ALA A 80 -10.30 -1.35 1.74
CA ALA A 80 -10.28 -0.75 3.07
C ALA A 80 -8.99 0.08 3.30
N ALA A 81 -7.84 -0.39 2.82
CA ALA A 81 -6.58 0.36 2.87
C ALA A 81 -6.63 1.63 2.03
N TYR A 82 -7.24 1.58 0.84
CA TYR A 82 -7.49 2.77 0.02
C TYR A 82 -8.37 3.79 0.75
N LEU A 83 -9.50 3.37 1.33
CA LEU A 83 -10.41 4.29 2.04
C LEU A 83 -9.75 4.98 3.24
N ILE A 84 -8.93 4.25 4.00
CA ILE A 84 -8.15 4.87 5.10
C ILE A 84 -7.10 5.83 4.53
N SER A 85 -6.42 5.47 3.45
CA SER A 85 -5.46 6.36 2.80
C SER A 85 -6.10 7.66 2.32
N GLU A 86 -7.28 7.61 1.70
CA GLU A 86 -7.99 8.82 1.28
C GLU A 86 -8.43 9.67 2.47
N ALA A 87 -8.87 9.04 3.56
CA ALA A 87 -9.23 9.75 4.79
C ALA A 87 -8.05 10.50 5.44
N THR A 88 -6.80 10.10 5.15
CA THR A 88 -5.62 10.85 5.60
C THR A 88 -5.36 12.12 4.78
N GLY A 89 -5.92 12.22 3.58
CA GLY A 89 -5.62 13.29 2.63
C GLY A 89 -4.24 13.18 1.95
N TRP A 90 -3.42 12.17 2.29
CA TRP A 90 -2.12 11.95 1.66
C TRP A 90 -2.23 11.30 0.27
N GLY A 91 -3.27 10.47 0.08
CA GLY A 91 -3.50 9.71 -1.16
C GLY A 91 -2.33 8.80 -1.52
N LEU A 92 -1.94 7.96 -0.57
CA LEU A 92 -0.79 7.04 -0.66
C LEU A 92 -1.16 5.70 -1.29
N VAL A 93 -2.44 5.38 -1.45
CA VAL A 93 -2.90 4.14 -2.09
C VAL A 93 -3.62 4.53 -3.38
N PRO A 94 -3.32 3.90 -4.53
CA PRO A 94 -4.01 4.22 -5.78
C PRO A 94 -5.52 3.97 -5.63
N ALA A 95 -6.32 4.74 -6.39
CA ALA A 95 -7.78 4.57 -6.44
C ALA A 95 -8.14 3.08 -6.59
N THR A 96 -8.92 2.56 -5.65
CA THR A 96 -9.24 1.12 -5.57
C THR A 96 -10.72 0.94 -5.23
N VAL A 97 -11.43 0.18 -6.07
CA VAL A 97 -12.86 -0.09 -5.91
C VAL A 97 -13.13 -1.60 -5.82
N LEU A 98 -14.22 -1.98 -5.16
CA LEU A 98 -14.73 -3.35 -5.15
C LEU A 98 -15.91 -3.45 -6.12
N ARG A 99 -15.88 -4.40 -7.06
CA ARG A 99 -16.96 -4.60 -8.02
C ARG A 99 -16.94 -6.01 -8.62
N ASP A 100 -18.00 -6.36 -9.34
CA ASP A 100 -17.99 -7.51 -10.24
C ASP A 100 -17.09 -7.26 -11.46
N GLY A 101 -16.34 -8.30 -11.83
CA GLY A 101 -15.51 -8.37 -13.02
C GLY A 101 -15.63 -9.73 -13.73
N PRO A 102 -14.83 -9.97 -14.80
CA PRO A 102 -14.92 -11.17 -15.63
C PRO A 102 -14.75 -12.51 -14.88
N TYR A 103 -14.13 -12.48 -13.70
CA TYR A 103 -13.90 -13.67 -12.86
C TYR A 103 -14.61 -13.60 -11.49
N GLY A 104 -15.64 -12.74 -11.36
CA GLY A 104 -16.44 -12.52 -10.15
C GLY A 104 -16.09 -11.22 -9.42
N GLU A 105 -16.59 -11.06 -8.20
CA GLU A 105 -16.21 -9.94 -7.32
C GLU A 105 -14.68 -9.89 -7.15
N GLY A 106 -14.12 -8.68 -7.17
CA GLY A 106 -12.71 -8.43 -6.88
C GLY A 106 -12.42 -6.95 -6.77
N MET A 107 -11.21 -6.64 -6.33
CA MET A 107 -10.75 -5.25 -6.31
C MET A 107 -10.23 -4.86 -7.70
N VAL A 108 -10.50 -3.61 -8.10
CA VAL A 108 -9.94 -2.98 -9.29
C VAL A 108 -9.20 -1.73 -8.84
N GLN A 109 -7.88 -1.71 -9.03
CA GLN A 109 -6.98 -0.65 -8.60
C GLN A 109 -6.35 0.04 -9.81
N ARG A 110 -6.30 1.37 -9.81
CA ARG A 110 -5.60 2.14 -10.85
C ARG A 110 -4.16 1.66 -11.01
N TRP A 111 -3.71 1.51 -12.25
CA TRP A 111 -2.30 1.27 -12.56
C TRP A 111 -1.47 2.55 -12.36
N ILE A 112 -0.31 2.41 -11.71
CA ILE A 112 0.65 3.49 -11.53
C ILE A 112 1.89 3.20 -12.36
N ASP A 113 2.20 4.12 -13.28
CA ASP A 113 3.45 4.12 -14.01
C ASP A 113 4.55 4.62 -13.06
N ALA A 114 5.18 3.69 -12.33
CA ALA A 114 6.27 4.03 -11.43
C ALA A 114 7.54 4.38 -12.21
N GLU A 115 8.29 5.36 -11.73
CA GLU A 115 9.65 5.61 -12.19
C GLU A 115 10.49 4.37 -11.88
N GLN A 116 10.96 3.68 -12.93
CA GLN A 116 11.89 2.58 -12.72
C GLN A 116 13.25 3.17 -12.33
N PRO A 117 13.89 2.64 -11.28
CA PRO A 117 15.27 2.99 -11.02
C PRO A 117 16.12 2.61 -12.23
N ASP A 118 17.10 3.45 -12.53
CA ASP A 118 18.14 3.13 -13.50
C ASP A 118 18.80 1.80 -13.10
N GLU A 119 19.04 0.89 -14.06
CA GLU A 119 19.54 -0.47 -13.76
C GLU A 119 20.89 -0.47 -13.05
N ASP A 120 21.65 0.63 -13.17
CA ASP A 120 22.95 0.87 -12.53
C ASP A 120 22.86 1.69 -11.23
N ALA A 121 21.67 2.16 -10.84
CA ALA A 121 21.48 2.80 -9.55
C ALA A 121 21.32 1.73 -8.45
N PRO A 122 22.05 1.79 -7.33
CA PRO A 122 21.71 0.96 -6.16
C PRO A 122 20.22 1.23 -5.86
N LEU A 123 19.46 0.15 -5.62
CA LEU A 123 17.98 0.11 -5.53
C LEU A 123 17.36 1.51 -5.36
N GLY A 124 16.49 1.89 -6.30
CA GLY A 124 16.00 3.26 -6.49
C GLY A 124 15.80 4.05 -5.21
N ALA A 125 16.21 5.34 -5.26
CA ALA A 125 16.23 6.46 -4.30
C ALA A 125 15.55 6.38 -2.90
N LEU A 126 14.73 5.37 -2.63
CA LEU A 126 13.93 5.12 -1.45
C LEU A 126 14.39 3.91 -0.60
N LEU A 127 15.06 2.89 -1.15
CA LEU A 127 15.52 1.70 -0.41
C LEU A 127 16.88 1.22 -0.89
N GLY A 128 17.76 0.78 0.00
CA GLY A 128 19.09 0.31 -0.40
C GLY A 128 19.73 -0.68 0.57
N LEU A 129 20.78 -1.34 0.10
CA LEU A 129 21.73 -2.07 0.94
C LEU A 129 23.02 -1.27 0.97
N VAL A 130 23.49 -0.93 2.16
CA VAL A 130 24.77 -0.23 2.35
C VAL A 130 25.78 -1.13 3.03
N ASP A 131 27.04 -1.06 2.57
CA ASP A 131 28.16 -1.73 3.21
C ASP A 131 28.47 -1.03 4.55
N GLY A 132 28.34 -1.75 5.66
CA GLY A 132 28.57 -1.22 7.01
C GLY A 132 27.36 -1.40 7.94
N GLU A 133 27.47 -0.87 9.16
CA GLU A 133 26.45 -1.00 10.21
C GLU A 133 25.71 0.30 10.50
N GLU A 134 26.12 1.42 9.88
CA GLU A 134 25.54 2.74 10.09
C GLU A 134 24.92 3.28 8.80
N ALA A 135 23.75 3.92 8.94
CA ALA A 135 23.11 4.60 7.82
C ALA A 135 23.84 5.93 7.54
N GLY A 136 24.16 6.19 6.28
CA GLY A 136 24.70 7.47 5.83
C GLY A 136 23.68 8.62 5.88
N GLU A 137 24.14 9.83 5.62
CA GLU A 137 23.27 11.01 5.56
C GLU A 137 22.12 10.81 4.54
N GLY A 138 20.90 11.17 4.93
CA GLY A 138 19.69 10.98 4.11
C GLY A 138 19.09 9.58 4.14
N TRP A 139 19.68 8.63 4.89
CA TRP A 139 19.19 7.26 5.03
C TRP A 139 18.84 6.93 6.48
N LYS A 140 17.88 6.04 6.66
CA LYS A 140 17.47 5.47 7.95
C LYS A 140 17.73 3.96 7.96
N ALA A 141 18.34 3.49 9.04
CA ALA A 141 18.64 2.08 9.25
C ALA A 141 17.37 1.26 9.52
N VAL A 142 17.24 0.10 8.87
CA VAL A 142 16.10 -0.82 9.05
C VAL A 142 16.52 -2.08 9.80
N ALA A 143 17.44 -2.84 9.22
CA ALA A 143 17.94 -4.09 9.79
C ALA A 143 19.26 -4.51 9.11
N LEU A 144 20.10 -5.25 9.82
CA LEU A 144 21.23 -5.94 9.19
C LEU A 144 20.73 -7.18 8.43
N ALA A 145 21.17 -7.32 7.18
CA ALA A 145 20.86 -8.43 6.30
C ALA A 145 22.13 -9.22 5.95
N GLU A 146 22.05 -10.55 5.89
CA GLU A 146 23.12 -11.38 5.35
C GLU A 146 23.08 -11.37 3.81
N VAL A 147 24.18 -10.94 3.18
CA VAL A 147 24.30 -10.82 1.71
C VAL A 147 25.16 -11.92 1.09
N GLY A 148 25.44 -12.98 1.85
CA GLY A 148 26.22 -14.14 1.43
C GLY A 148 27.68 -14.12 1.92
N GLU A 149 28.31 -15.30 1.97
CA GLU A 149 29.73 -15.50 2.37
C GLU A 149 30.08 -14.90 3.76
N GLY A 150 29.12 -14.84 4.69
CA GLY A 150 29.31 -14.26 6.02
C GLY A 150 29.41 -12.73 6.03
N ARG A 151 29.08 -12.06 4.92
CA ARG A 151 29.00 -10.60 4.83
C ARG A 151 27.61 -10.12 5.24
N THR A 152 27.59 -9.04 6.01
CA THR A 152 26.38 -8.30 6.37
C THR A 152 26.33 -6.98 5.62
N ALA A 153 25.13 -6.58 5.21
CA ALA A 153 24.84 -5.24 4.71
C ALA A 153 23.66 -4.66 5.51
N LEU A 154 23.67 -3.36 5.73
CA LEU A 154 22.56 -2.69 6.37
C LEU A 154 21.48 -2.37 5.34
N LEU A 155 20.27 -2.88 5.56
CA LEU A 155 19.08 -2.45 4.86
C LEU A 155 18.69 -1.06 5.35
N VAL A 156 18.53 -0.13 4.41
CA VAL A 156 18.17 1.26 4.67
C VAL A 156 17.00 1.69 3.80
N HIS A 157 16.25 2.69 4.26
CA HIS A 157 15.34 3.47 3.43
C HIS A 157 15.68 4.96 3.50
N ALA A 158 15.27 5.73 2.50
CA ALA A 158 15.49 7.16 2.48
C ALA A 158 14.73 7.85 3.63
N ASP A 159 15.32 8.91 4.20
CA ASP A 159 14.64 9.80 5.14
C ASP A 159 13.68 10.74 4.37
N ASP A 160 12.67 10.15 3.73
CA ASP A 160 11.71 10.83 2.86
C ASP A 160 10.37 11.05 3.59
N PRO A 161 9.82 12.28 3.62
CA PRO A 161 8.52 12.56 4.24
C PRO A 161 7.37 11.70 3.69
N ARG A 162 7.39 11.34 2.40
CA ARG A 162 6.37 10.50 1.76
C ARG A 162 6.41 9.07 2.32
N LEU A 163 7.61 8.52 2.49
CA LEU A 163 7.79 7.21 3.13
C LEU A 163 7.38 7.27 4.61
N ARG A 164 7.67 8.37 5.31
CA ARG A 164 7.27 8.54 6.71
C ARG A 164 5.75 8.57 6.89
N ARG A 165 5.02 9.18 5.97
CA ARG A 165 3.54 9.12 5.94
C ARG A 165 3.04 7.70 5.67
N LEU A 166 3.67 6.99 4.74
CA LEU A 166 3.36 5.58 4.47
C LEU A 166 3.65 4.66 5.67
N ALA A 167 4.70 4.94 6.45
CA ALA A 167 4.99 4.22 7.69
C ALA A 167 3.86 4.40 8.73
N VAL A 168 3.28 5.61 8.83
CA VAL A 168 2.10 5.86 9.68
C VAL A 168 0.89 5.09 9.16
N LEU A 169 0.64 5.09 7.85
CA LEU A 169 -0.45 4.32 7.26
C LEU A 169 -0.29 2.82 7.53
N ASP A 170 0.91 2.26 7.30
CA ASP A 170 1.24 0.86 7.56
C ASP A 170 0.99 0.50 9.03
N ALA A 171 1.34 1.39 9.96
CA ALA A 171 1.07 1.21 11.38
C ALA A 171 -0.43 1.19 11.70
N VAL A 172 -1.22 2.10 11.12
CA VAL A 172 -2.69 2.15 11.31
C VAL A 172 -3.37 0.90 10.78
N ILE A 173 -3.03 0.51 9.54
CA ILE A 173 -3.65 -0.65 8.87
C ILE A 173 -2.99 -1.97 9.26
N ASN A 174 -1.93 -1.95 10.08
CA ASN A 174 -1.17 -3.15 10.47
C ASN A 174 -0.71 -3.95 9.25
N ASN A 175 0.03 -3.28 8.35
CA ASN A 175 0.49 -3.90 7.10
C ASN A 175 1.51 -5.01 7.39
N GLY A 176 1.13 -6.24 7.06
CA GLY A 176 1.95 -7.42 7.27
C GLY A 176 2.90 -7.73 6.12
N ASP A 177 3.00 -6.92 5.07
CA ASP A 177 3.86 -7.29 3.93
C ASP A 177 4.46 -6.12 3.14
N ARG A 178 4.80 -4.98 3.76
CA ARG A 178 5.38 -3.84 3.01
C ARG A 178 6.82 -4.12 2.56
N LYS A 179 6.98 -4.47 1.28
CA LYS A 179 8.25 -4.74 0.58
C LYS A 179 8.68 -3.58 -0.32
N GLY A 180 9.91 -3.63 -0.82
CA GLY A 180 10.43 -2.60 -1.72
C GLY A 180 9.65 -2.50 -3.03
N GLY A 181 9.30 -3.64 -3.65
CA GLY A 181 8.45 -3.69 -4.85
C GLY A 181 7.02 -3.16 -4.64
N HIS A 182 6.63 -2.80 -3.41
CA HIS A 182 5.32 -2.22 -3.12
C HIS A 182 5.36 -0.68 -3.06
N LEU A 183 6.53 -0.07 -3.25
CA LEU A 183 6.74 1.38 -3.25
C LEU A 183 6.87 1.87 -4.69
N LEU A 184 5.92 2.69 -5.11
CA LEU A 184 5.82 3.21 -6.49
C LEU A 184 6.00 4.72 -6.48
N PRO A 185 7.22 5.25 -6.63
CA PRO A 185 7.42 6.67 -6.93
C PRO A 185 6.83 6.97 -8.30
N ALA A 186 5.93 7.93 -8.39
CA ALA A 186 5.28 8.32 -9.63
C ALA A 186 5.92 9.59 -10.22
N PRO A 187 5.89 9.79 -11.55
CA PRO A 187 6.45 10.96 -12.22
C PRO A 187 5.88 12.31 -11.78
N ASP A 188 4.70 12.31 -11.14
CA ASP A 188 4.07 13.50 -10.56
C ASP A 188 4.67 13.88 -9.19
N GLY A 189 5.69 13.15 -8.73
CA GLY A 189 6.36 13.33 -7.45
C GLY A 189 5.64 12.65 -6.28
N ARG A 190 4.49 12.01 -6.50
CA ARG A 190 3.78 11.25 -5.45
C ARG A 190 4.46 9.91 -5.20
N LEU A 191 4.16 9.33 -4.05
CA LEU A 191 4.54 7.97 -3.70
C LEU A 191 3.27 7.19 -3.44
N TYR A 192 3.15 6.04 -4.10
CA TYR A 192 2.08 5.10 -3.85
C TYR A 192 2.61 3.83 -3.19
N GLY A 193 1.89 3.33 -2.20
CA GLY A 193 1.98 1.97 -1.70
C GLY A 193 0.97 1.09 -2.44
N ILE A 194 1.33 -0.14 -2.75
CA ILE A 194 0.41 -1.17 -3.27
C ILE A 194 0.46 -2.44 -2.41
N ASP A 195 -0.39 -3.42 -2.76
CA ASP A 195 -0.46 -4.77 -2.18
C ASP A 195 -0.79 -4.79 -0.68
N HIS A 196 -2.00 -4.33 -0.36
CA HIS A 196 -2.54 -4.24 1.00
C HIS A 196 -3.46 -5.42 1.36
N GLY A 197 -3.42 -6.51 0.60
CA GLY A 197 -4.21 -7.71 0.90
C GLY A 197 -3.93 -8.29 2.29
N VAL A 198 -2.71 -8.14 2.81
CA VAL A 198 -2.26 -8.65 4.12
C VAL A 198 -2.24 -7.51 5.14
N THR A 199 -3.41 -6.96 5.46
CA THR A 199 -3.59 -5.84 6.40
C THR A 199 -4.77 -6.09 7.33
N PHE A 200 -4.93 -5.25 8.34
CA PHE A 200 -6.03 -5.17 9.31
C PHE A 200 -6.11 -6.27 10.36
N HIS A 201 -5.15 -7.20 10.39
CA HIS A 201 -5.12 -8.23 11.41
C HIS A 201 -5.29 -7.64 12.83
N ALA A 202 -6.09 -8.30 13.67
CA ALA A 202 -6.41 -7.81 15.01
C ALA A 202 -5.19 -7.84 15.94
N GLU A 203 -4.41 -8.91 15.88
CA GLU A 203 -3.10 -8.98 16.53
C GLU A 203 -2.06 -8.15 15.77
N ASP A 204 -1.10 -7.59 16.49
CA ASP A 204 0.02 -6.85 15.91
C ASP A 204 0.90 -7.76 15.04
N LYS A 205 0.85 -7.49 13.74
CA LYS A 205 1.55 -8.24 12.68
C LYS A 205 2.24 -7.29 11.71
N LEU A 206 2.57 -6.08 12.14
CA LEU A 206 3.20 -5.08 11.31
C LEU A 206 4.55 -5.62 10.83
N ARG A 207 4.70 -5.77 9.51
CA ARG A 207 5.97 -6.09 8.85
C ARG A 207 6.19 -5.12 7.70
N THR A 208 7.20 -4.28 7.86
CA THR A 208 7.47 -3.20 6.91
C THR A 208 8.95 -2.97 6.76
N LEU A 209 9.36 -2.51 5.58
CA LEU A 209 10.71 -1.98 5.39
C LEU A 209 10.89 -0.55 5.90
N LEU A 210 9.85 0.06 6.47
CA LEU A 210 9.85 1.46 6.91
C LEU A 210 10.11 1.62 8.41
N TRP A 211 10.86 0.68 9.02
CA TRP A 211 11.18 0.70 10.45
C TRP A 211 12.22 1.76 10.86
N GLY A 212 12.80 2.51 9.93
CA GLY A 212 13.88 3.43 10.25
C GLY A 212 13.49 4.63 11.10
N TRP A 213 12.19 4.86 11.31
CA TRP A 213 11.66 5.82 12.31
C TRP A 213 11.16 5.14 13.59
N ALA A 214 11.39 3.85 13.81
CA ALA A 214 10.85 3.11 14.96
C ALA A 214 11.20 3.80 16.29
N GLY A 215 10.19 4.10 17.10
CA GLY A 215 10.35 4.83 18.37
C GLY A 215 10.64 6.33 18.24
N GLU A 216 10.84 6.87 17.04
CA GLU A 216 10.94 8.32 16.84
C GLU A 216 9.58 9.00 17.03
N PRO A 217 9.55 10.29 17.41
CA PRO A 217 8.32 11.07 17.45
C PRO A 217 7.58 11.05 16.10
N LEU A 218 6.25 11.01 16.17
CA LEU A 218 5.39 11.35 15.05
C LEU A 218 5.55 12.84 14.74
N THR A 219 5.43 13.21 13.47
CA THR A 219 5.37 14.61 13.06
C THR A 219 4.05 15.25 13.53
N ASP A 220 4.02 16.57 13.66
CA ASP A 220 2.78 17.29 13.98
C ASP A 220 1.70 17.03 12.92
N GLU A 221 2.08 17.03 11.64
CA GLU A 221 1.20 16.63 10.53
C GLU A 221 0.58 15.24 10.75
N ALA A 222 1.38 14.23 11.12
CA ALA A 222 0.87 12.88 11.36
C ALA A 222 -0.09 12.85 12.56
N ARG A 223 0.19 13.60 13.63
CA ARG A 223 -0.69 13.69 14.80
C ARG A 223 -2.03 14.35 14.46
N GLU A 224 -2.02 15.41 13.67
CA GLU A 224 -3.23 16.09 13.19
C GLU A 224 -4.09 15.16 12.32
N VAL A 225 -3.45 14.46 11.37
CA VAL A 225 -4.11 13.50 10.49
C VAL A 225 -4.69 12.32 11.28
N LEU A 226 -3.95 11.77 12.25
CA LEU A 226 -4.44 10.68 13.10
C LEU A 226 -5.63 11.12 13.96
N ALA A 227 -5.66 12.37 14.43
CA ALA A 227 -6.80 12.90 15.18
C ALA A 227 -8.05 13.01 14.30
N ALA A 228 -7.92 13.56 13.09
CA ALA A 228 -9.02 13.60 12.12
C ALA A 228 -9.48 12.19 11.70
N LEU A 229 -8.55 11.25 11.55
CA LEU A 229 -8.85 9.86 11.25
C LEU A 229 -9.60 9.18 12.41
N ALA A 230 -9.25 9.48 13.67
CA ALA A 230 -9.98 8.97 14.84
C ALA A 230 -11.46 9.41 14.80
N ASP A 231 -11.73 10.67 14.47
CA ASP A 231 -13.09 11.19 14.29
C ASP A 231 -13.82 10.49 13.12
N ALA A 232 -13.11 10.28 11.99
CA ALA A 232 -13.68 9.57 10.83
C ALA A 232 -13.96 8.09 11.11
N LEU A 233 -13.25 7.48 12.05
CA LEU A 233 -13.43 6.10 12.49
C LEU A 233 -14.46 5.95 13.62
N ALA A 234 -14.99 7.05 14.16
CA ALA A 234 -15.99 7.01 15.23
C ALA A 234 -17.22 6.16 14.85
N GLU A 235 -17.90 5.61 15.84
CA GLU A 235 -19.10 4.79 15.61
C GLU A 235 -20.18 5.60 14.87
N GLY A 236 -20.73 5.03 13.79
CA GLY A 236 -21.72 5.69 12.93
C GLY A 236 -21.14 6.71 11.94
N ALA A 237 -19.84 7.00 11.97
CA ALA A 237 -19.22 7.84 10.96
C ALA A 237 -19.27 7.16 9.57
N PRO A 238 -19.33 7.92 8.46
CA PRO A 238 -19.41 7.35 7.12
C PRO A 238 -18.27 6.38 6.80
N LEU A 239 -17.02 6.74 7.10
CA LEU A 239 -15.87 5.86 6.86
C LEU A 239 -15.96 4.57 7.68
N ALA A 240 -16.25 4.66 8.98
CA ALA A 240 -16.43 3.48 9.82
C ALA A 240 -17.53 2.55 9.31
N THR A 241 -18.64 3.11 8.83
CA THR A 241 -19.75 2.35 8.24
C THR A 241 -19.31 1.62 6.97
N ARG A 242 -18.58 2.29 6.08
CA ARG A 242 -18.03 1.66 4.87
C ARG A 242 -17.01 0.57 5.19
N LEU A 243 -16.13 0.80 6.16
CA LEU A 243 -15.14 -0.21 6.59
C LEU A 243 -15.79 -1.46 7.20
N ALA A 244 -16.88 -1.30 7.94
CA ALA A 244 -17.61 -2.43 8.53
C ALA A 244 -18.24 -3.39 7.50
N GLU A 245 -18.37 -2.97 6.23
CA GLU A 245 -18.78 -3.84 5.13
C GLU A 245 -17.59 -4.65 4.53
N LEU A 246 -16.36 -4.20 4.77
CA LEU A 246 -15.14 -4.71 4.13
C LEU A 246 -14.30 -5.59 5.07
N ILE A 247 -14.17 -5.19 6.33
CA ILE A 247 -13.39 -5.87 7.36
C ILE A 247 -14.28 -6.23 8.56
N THR A 248 -13.83 -7.17 9.39
CA THR A 248 -14.62 -7.63 10.53
C THR A 248 -14.74 -6.56 11.62
N PRO A 249 -15.74 -6.66 12.53
CA PRO A 249 -15.86 -5.75 13.66
C PRO A 249 -14.63 -5.74 14.58
N VAL A 250 -13.98 -6.89 14.76
CA VAL A 250 -12.77 -7.02 15.59
C VAL A 250 -11.59 -6.29 14.95
N GLU A 251 -11.43 -6.40 13.63
CA GLU A 251 -10.37 -5.71 12.89
C GLU A 251 -10.58 -4.20 12.88
N LEU A 252 -11.82 -3.74 12.69
CA LEU A 252 -12.15 -2.31 12.76
C LEU A 252 -11.90 -1.74 14.17
N ALA A 253 -12.24 -2.48 15.22
CA ALA A 253 -11.88 -2.10 16.59
C ALA A 253 -10.36 -1.99 16.76
N ALA A 254 -9.59 -2.96 16.25
CA ALA A 254 -8.13 -2.92 16.31
C ALA A 254 -7.53 -1.73 15.53
N VAL A 255 -8.12 -1.30 14.41
CA VAL A 255 -7.71 -0.07 13.71
C VAL A 255 -7.89 1.16 14.60
N ARG A 256 -9.04 1.28 15.27
CA ARG A 256 -9.31 2.39 16.21
C ARG A 256 -8.29 2.39 17.36
N ASP A 257 -8.07 1.24 17.97
CA ASP A 257 -7.11 1.07 19.07
C ASP A 257 -5.69 1.47 18.64
N ARG A 258 -5.27 1.13 17.41
CA ARG A 258 -3.97 1.53 16.86
C ARG A 258 -3.86 3.04 16.65
N VAL A 259 -4.89 3.68 16.11
CA VAL A 259 -4.92 5.15 15.94
C VAL A 259 -4.84 5.85 17.29
N GLU A 260 -5.65 5.43 18.26
CA GLU A 260 -5.62 5.96 19.63
C GLU A 260 -4.26 5.74 20.30
N HIS A 261 -3.66 4.56 20.10
CA HIS A 261 -2.33 4.26 20.62
C HIS A 261 -1.28 5.23 20.06
N LEU A 262 -1.24 5.42 18.74
CA LEU A 262 -0.30 6.34 18.08
C LEU A 262 -0.47 7.79 18.56
N LEU A 263 -1.71 8.26 18.75
CA LEU A 263 -2.00 9.59 19.29
C LEU A 263 -1.51 9.74 20.74
N ARG A 264 -1.75 8.71 21.56
CA ARG A 264 -1.38 8.69 22.97
C ARG A 264 0.12 8.65 23.19
N THR A 265 0.85 7.83 22.44
CA THR A 265 2.32 7.72 22.57
C THR A 265 3.03 8.86 21.84
N GLY A 266 2.50 9.31 20.69
CA GLY A 266 3.13 10.30 19.86
C GLY A 266 4.40 9.82 19.17
N THR A 267 4.61 8.51 19.07
CA THR A 267 5.81 7.91 18.49
C THR A 267 5.44 6.85 17.47
N HIS A 268 6.28 6.67 16.46
CA HIS A 268 6.23 5.51 15.57
C HIS A 268 6.35 4.21 16.38
N PRO A 269 5.66 3.14 15.97
CA PRO A 269 5.73 1.86 16.67
C PRO A 269 7.14 1.26 16.58
N GLN A 270 7.44 0.33 17.47
CA GLN A 270 8.61 -0.52 17.38
C GLN A 270 8.19 -1.94 17.01
N PRO A 271 9.08 -2.76 16.41
CA PRO A 271 8.83 -4.19 16.21
C PRO A 271 8.36 -4.87 17.50
N SER A 272 7.26 -5.64 17.43
CA SER A 272 6.67 -6.30 18.60
C SER A 272 7.57 -7.39 19.21
N GLY A 273 8.52 -7.92 18.45
CA GLY A 273 9.38 -9.05 18.83
C GLY A 273 8.67 -10.40 18.86
N GLN A 274 7.36 -10.45 18.59
CA GLN A 274 6.55 -11.67 18.63
C GLN A 274 6.55 -12.42 17.29
N TRP A 275 6.82 -11.70 16.19
CA TRP A 275 6.86 -12.20 14.82
C TRP A 275 8.00 -11.51 14.05
N PRO A 276 8.49 -12.08 12.92
CA PRO A 276 9.46 -11.39 12.06
C PRO A 276 8.91 -10.03 11.61
N SER A 277 9.66 -8.96 11.84
CA SER A 277 9.23 -7.59 11.51
C SER A 277 9.60 -7.15 10.08
N ILE A 278 10.46 -7.91 9.41
CA ILE A 278 10.85 -7.68 8.02
C ILE A 278 10.08 -8.65 7.12
N PRO A 279 9.34 -8.16 6.10
CA PRO A 279 8.64 -9.03 5.16
C PRO A 279 9.62 -9.73 4.21
N TRP A 280 9.22 -10.88 3.67
CA TRP A 280 10.07 -11.71 2.81
C TRP A 280 9.43 -12.00 1.43
N PRO A 281 10.20 -11.91 0.33
CA PRO A 281 11.52 -11.29 0.26
C PRO A 281 11.41 -9.78 0.52
N PRO A 282 12.45 -9.13 1.08
CA PRO A 282 12.40 -7.69 1.38
C PRO A 282 12.35 -6.83 0.11
N VAL A 283 13.13 -7.23 -0.91
CA VAL A 283 13.28 -6.55 -2.20
C VAL A 283 13.06 -7.51 -3.35
#